data_AF-A0A226DI22-F1
#
_entry.id   AF-A0A226DI22-F1
#
_cell.length_a   1.000
_cell.length_b   1.000
_cell.length_c   1.000
_cell.angle_alpha   90.00
_cell.angle_beta   90.00
_cell.angle_gamma   90.00
#
_symmetry.space_group_name_H-M   'P 1'
#
loop_
_entity.id
_entity.type
_entity.pdbx_description
1 polymer ?
#
loop_
_entity_poly.entity_id
_entity_poly.type
_entity_poly.pdbx_seq_one_letter_code
_entity_poly.pdbx_strand_id
1 'polypeptide(L)'
;MNFVKFLKSWIAQLNTLGVEYWQYVQTILNPSPTTAYYPLMTTLTNWCLLTFAHPIKSNHNGDVISGLQGPLEWGLFATSLTTLLLHVVIYFVWILRNILWSDISDNVTFPAWKQIKIIFFFSAYTIILGSQLVTLKRREEFKRLVMTPKKMEEKCRAKYASFPGGGITSEEKYAKTSLLWIGEIVKMSIFGVSFSVFALALLMPCTPPLITSIIMTDCQTGLFPTGRLKLYQRIMLGIFETYTWLIMDAVVIQLLGGGLVYPAEMLTLWVHVTEKEAKRHRGKIMSYRVAQLVEKIINSFWDKPLMPLLIACIITAETTSLYVLASSMHKLTIPIILFFAVGGFDYFVAIHVVFKCLSLPHQRSLKFINEMRCVMVKNGGRWGRRFMRSCPPVKVSMGDGTFFDRLTPVVIWQFCVDRVINMLLV
;
A
#
# COMPACT_ATOMS: atom_id res chain seq x y z
N MET A 1 11.03 -1.25 28.96
CA MET A 1 10.33 -2.46 29.43
C MET A 1 9.28 -3.02 28.45
N ASN A 2 8.78 -2.24 27.47
CA ASN A 2 7.78 -2.72 26.49
C ASN A 2 8.35 -3.51 25.29
N PHE A 3 9.58 -3.24 24.87
CA PHE A 3 10.20 -3.95 23.74
C PHE A 3 10.43 -5.44 24.01
N VAL A 4 10.85 -5.82 25.22
CA VAL A 4 11.05 -7.23 25.60
C VAL A 4 9.71 -7.98 25.68
N LYS A 5 8.64 -7.35 26.16
CA LYS A 5 7.28 -7.94 26.12
C LYS A 5 6.78 -8.10 24.68
N PHE A 6 7.04 -7.12 23.83
CA PHE A 6 6.75 -7.20 22.40
C PHE A 6 7.52 -8.36 21.73
N LEU A 7 8.84 -8.44 21.96
CA LEU A 7 9.68 -9.50 21.41
C LEU A 7 9.24 -10.88 21.90
N LYS A 8 8.89 -11.03 23.19
CA LYS A 8 8.37 -12.28 23.75
C LYS A 8 7.01 -12.66 23.15
N SER A 9 6.10 -11.70 22.97
CA SER A 9 4.80 -11.93 22.31
C SER A 9 4.99 -12.35 20.85
N TRP A 10 5.95 -11.76 20.16
CA TRP A 10 6.27 -12.05 18.76
C TRP A 10 6.93 -13.43 18.61
N ILE A 11 7.91 -13.77 19.46
CA ILE A 11 8.55 -15.09 19.50
C ILE A 11 7.55 -16.19 19.89
N ALA A 12 6.66 -15.92 20.84
CA ALA A 12 5.60 -16.86 21.22
C ALA A 12 4.63 -17.15 20.05
N GLN A 13 4.28 -16.11 19.27
CA GLN A 13 3.51 -16.29 18.03
C GLN A 13 4.28 -17.13 17.00
N LEU A 14 5.59 -16.92 16.84
CA LEU A 14 6.41 -17.70 15.90
C LEU A 14 6.51 -19.18 16.25
N ASN A 15 6.54 -19.54 17.54
CA ASN A 15 6.62 -20.94 17.97
C ASN A 15 5.30 -21.70 17.80
N THR A 16 4.15 -21.07 18.03
CA THR A 16 2.83 -21.67 17.71
C THR A 16 2.62 -21.78 16.20
N LEU A 17 3.26 -20.90 15.42
CA LEU A 17 3.17 -20.89 13.97
C LEU A 17 3.80 -22.12 13.31
N GLY A 18 4.74 -22.89 13.89
CA GLY A 18 5.43 -23.96 13.13
C GLY A 18 4.51 -25.03 12.51
N VAL A 19 3.55 -25.57 13.27
CA VAL A 19 2.58 -26.58 12.79
C VAL A 19 1.37 -25.92 12.11
N GLU A 20 0.93 -24.77 12.62
CA GLU A 20 -0.17 -23.99 12.02
C GLU A 20 0.22 -23.36 10.67
N TYR A 21 1.51 -23.09 10.44
CA TYR A 21 2.01 -22.45 9.22
C TYR A 21 1.87 -23.36 8.01
N TRP A 22 2.08 -24.67 8.16
CA TRP A 22 1.89 -25.58 7.03
C TRP A 22 0.41 -25.70 6.65
N GLN A 23 -0.49 -25.77 7.63
CA GLN A 23 -1.93 -25.72 7.40
C GLN A 23 -2.37 -24.38 6.80
N TYR A 24 -1.75 -23.28 7.23
CA TYR A 24 -1.97 -21.94 6.70
C TYR A 24 -1.50 -21.82 5.24
N VAL A 25 -0.29 -22.29 4.92
CA VAL A 25 0.25 -22.33 3.55
C VAL A 25 -0.63 -23.20 2.66
N GLN A 26 -1.08 -24.36 3.14
CA GLN A 26 -2.06 -25.18 2.42
C GLN A 26 -3.38 -24.44 2.20
N THR A 27 -3.84 -23.66 3.18
CA THR A 27 -5.04 -22.81 3.06
C THR A 27 -4.83 -21.69 2.04
N ILE A 28 -3.62 -21.15 1.90
CA ILE A 28 -3.32 -20.12 0.89
C ILE A 28 -3.19 -20.73 -0.52
N LEU A 29 -2.57 -21.89 -0.64
CA LEU A 29 -2.45 -22.65 -1.90
C LEU A 29 -3.84 -23.09 -2.39
N ASN A 30 -4.66 -23.60 -1.47
CA ASN A 30 -5.99 -24.12 -1.73
C ASN A 30 -7.02 -23.47 -0.80
N PRO A 31 -7.37 -22.18 -1.04
CA PRO A 31 -8.33 -21.49 -0.20
C PRO A 31 -9.67 -22.20 -0.28
N SER A 32 -10.19 -22.56 0.89
CA SER A 32 -11.56 -23.03 1.06
C SER A 32 -12.53 -22.04 0.40
N PRO A 33 -13.67 -22.49 -0.16
CA PRO A 33 -14.73 -21.60 -0.65
C PRO A 33 -15.20 -20.57 0.37
N THR A 34 -15.01 -20.84 1.67
CA THR A 34 -15.38 -19.97 2.79
C THR A 34 -14.30 -18.97 3.21
N THR A 35 -13.13 -18.99 2.53
CA THR A 35 -11.98 -18.12 2.83
C THR A 35 -12.37 -16.66 2.65
N ALA A 36 -12.14 -15.86 3.69
CA ALA A 36 -12.40 -14.43 3.73
C ALA A 36 -11.10 -13.64 3.53
N TYR A 37 -11.21 -12.44 2.98
CA TYR A 37 -10.12 -11.47 2.93
C TYR A 37 -9.92 -10.77 4.29
N TYR A 38 -10.99 -10.66 5.09
CA TYR A 38 -10.96 -9.96 6.38
C TYR A 38 -9.81 -10.40 7.32
N PRO A 39 -9.52 -11.71 7.54
CA PRO A 39 -8.40 -12.12 8.41
C PRO A 39 -7.05 -11.61 7.91
N LEU A 40 -6.80 -11.74 6.59
CA LEU A 40 -5.59 -11.23 5.94
C LEU A 40 -5.45 -9.72 6.14
N MET A 41 -6.51 -8.97 5.84
CA MET A 41 -6.51 -7.51 5.96
C MET A 41 -6.41 -7.04 7.40
N THR A 42 -6.96 -7.80 8.35
CA THR A 42 -6.84 -7.54 9.79
C THR A 42 -5.41 -7.71 10.27
N THR A 43 -4.74 -8.80 9.86
CA THR A 43 -3.34 -9.03 10.20
C THR A 43 -2.45 -7.93 9.63
N LEU A 44 -2.63 -7.60 8.35
CA LEU A 44 -1.90 -6.49 7.69
C LEU A 44 -2.14 -5.16 8.40
N THR A 45 -3.41 -4.85 8.70
CA THR A 45 -3.76 -3.62 9.42
C THR A 45 -3.14 -3.59 10.81
N ASN A 46 -3.25 -4.67 11.58
CA ASN A 46 -2.66 -4.75 12.91
C ASN A 46 -1.15 -4.53 12.86
N TRP A 47 -0.43 -5.16 11.91
CA TRP A 47 1.00 -4.95 11.74
C TRP A 47 1.35 -3.51 11.37
N CYS A 48 0.62 -2.89 10.44
CA CYS A 48 0.82 -1.49 10.09
C CYS A 48 0.59 -0.57 11.31
N LEU A 49 -0.41 -0.87 12.13
CA LEU A 49 -0.75 -0.07 13.32
C LEU A 49 0.23 -0.23 14.48
N LEU A 50 1.04 -1.30 14.54
CA LEU A 50 2.08 -1.47 15.56
C LEU A 50 3.13 -0.36 15.54
N THR A 51 3.35 0.25 14.38
CA THR A 51 4.30 1.36 14.20
C THR A 51 3.75 2.71 14.68
N PHE A 52 2.45 2.79 14.99
CA PHE A 52 1.73 4.05 15.23
C PHE A 52 1.93 5.06 14.09
N ALA A 53 1.99 4.57 12.84
CA ALA A 53 2.07 5.41 11.66
C ALA A 53 0.72 6.04 11.25
N HIS A 54 -0.40 5.58 11.83
CA HIS A 54 -1.75 6.05 11.55
C HIS A 54 -2.45 6.50 12.83
N PRO A 55 -3.36 7.49 12.77
CA PRO A 55 -4.09 8.04 13.92
C PRO A 55 -5.26 7.16 14.39
N ILE A 56 -5.15 5.83 14.20
CA ILE A 56 -6.17 4.85 14.55
C ILE A 56 -5.51 3.66 15.26
N LYS A 57 -6.28 2.97 16.12
CA LYS A 57 -5.87 1.72 16.75
C LYS A 57 -6.91 0.64 16.53
N SER A 58 -6.44 -0.59 16.37
CA SER A 58 -7.27 -1.78 16.25
C SER A 58 -7.33 -2.49 17.61
N ASN A 59 -8.51 -2.94 18.01
CA ASN A 59 -8.63 -3.87 19.14
C ASN A 59 -7.98 -5.23 18.77
N HIS A 60 -7.62 -6.05 19.76
CA HIS A 60 -6.97 -7.34 19.56
C HIS A 60 -7.67 -8.25 18.52
N ASN A 61 -9.01 -8.15 18.42
CA ASN A 61 -9.80 -8.94 17.48
C ASN A 61 -9.97 -8.30 16.08
N GLY A 62 -9.48 -7.09 15.85
CA GLY A 62 -9.76 -6.34 14.62
C GLY A 62 -11.20 -5.83 14.50
N ASP A 63 -12.02 -6.03 15.54
CA ASP A 63 -13.46 -5.76 15.48
C ASP A 63 -13.83 -4.30 15.59
N VAL A 64 -13.03 -3.54 16.32
CA VAL A 64 -13.29 -2.13 16.57
C VAL A 64 -12.02 -1.36 16.28
N ILE A 65 -12.07 -0.56 15.22
CA ILE A 65 -11.07 0.48 14.97
C ILE A 65 -11.53 1.74 15.73
N SER A 66 -10.69 2.22 16.64
CA SER A 66 -10.90 3.44 17.40
C SER A 66 -9.82 4.46 17.09
N GLY A 67 -10.08 5.75 17.40
CA GLY A 67 -9.02 6.76 17.36
C GLY A 67 -8.03 6.56 18.50
N LEU A 68 -6.87 7.21 18.42
CA LEU A 68 -5.93 7.27 19.54
C LEU A 68 -6.58 8.03 20.71
N GLN A 69 -6.56 7.42 21.90
CA GLN A 69 -7.21 7.94 23.12
C GLN A 69 -6.20 8.36 24.18
N GLY A 70 -5.05 7.67 24.26
CA GLY A 70 -4.07 7.90 25.32
C GLY A 70 -2.95 8.87 24.93
N PRO A 71 -2.37 9.62 25.89
CA PRO A 71 -1.22 10.50 25.63
C PRO A 71 0.00 9.71 25.13
N LEU A 72 0.18 8.46 25.59
CA LEU A 72 1.24 7.58 25.10
C LEU A 72 1.05 7.22 23.61
N GLU A 73 -0.18 6.91 23.20
CA GLU A 73 -0.50 6.56 21.81
C GLU A 73 -0.25 7.76 20.89
N TRP A 74 -0.67 8.96 21.32
CA TRP A 74 -0.37 10.21 20.63
C TRP A 74 1.13 10.53 20.61
N GLY A 75 1.86 10.25 21.68
CA GLY A 75 3.31 10.42 21.73
C GLY A 75 4.06 9.52 20.76
N LEU A 76 3.62 8.26 20.60
CA LEU A 76 4.19 7.33 19.61
C LEU A 76 3.88 7.76 18.17
N PHE A 77 2.66 8.22 17.90
CA PHE A 77 2.31 8.81 16.60
C PHE A 77 3.09 10.11 16.32
N ALA A 78 3.26 10.98 17.30
CA ALA A 78 4.09 12.17 17.16
C ALA A 78 5.57 11.82 16.91
N THR A 79 6.07 10.75 17.52
CA THR A 79 7.41 10.20 17.27
C THR A 79 7.55 9.77 15.82
N SER A 80 6.57 9.06 15.25
CA SER A 80 6.63 8.63 13.85
C SER A 80 6.65 9.81 12.87
N LEU A 81 5.82 10.83 13.08
CA LEU A 81 5.84 12.08 12.32
C LEU A 81 7.18 12.81 12.43
N THR A 82 7.72 12.90 13.65
CA THR A 82 9.00 13.59 13.92
C THR A 82 10.16 12.88 13.24
N THR A 83 10.17 11.54 13.25
CA THR A 83 11.17 10.73 12.56
C THR A 83 11.17 11.00 11.06
N LEU A 84 10.01 11.01 10.41
CA LEU A 84 9.92 11.32 8.97
C LEU A 84 10.30 12.78 8.68
N LEU A 85 9.85 13.73 9.50
CA LEU A 85 10.23 15.13 9.37
C LEU A 85 11.75 15.33 9.47
N LEU A 86 12.40 14.63 10.41
CA LEU A 86 13.86 14.66 10.55
C LEU A 86 14.55 14.20 9.26
N HIS A 87 14.08 13.11 8.64
CA HIS A 87 14.61 12.66 7.34
C HIS A 87 14.40 13.73 6.26
N VAL A 88 13.18 14.26 6.12
CA VAL A 88 12.89 15.33 5.14
C VAL A 88 13.84 16.51 5.32
N VAL A 89 14.06 16.98 6.55
CA VAL A 89 14.97 18.09 6.85
C VAL A 89 16.42 17.73 6.50
N ILE A 90 16.92 16.55 6.87
CA ILE A 90 18.28 16.11 6.56
C ILE A 90 18.52 16.08 5.05
N TYR A 91 17.60 15.47 4.30
CA TYR A 91 17.67 15.39 2.85
C TYR A 91 17.56 16.77 2.19
N PHE A 92 16.67 17.63 2.69
CA PHE A 92 16.51 18.99 2.19
C PHE A 92 17.78 19.83 2.40
N VAL A 93 18.36 19.80 3.59
CA VAL A 93 19.63 20.50 3.90
C VAL A 93 20.75 20.01 2.99
N TRP A 94 20.82 18.70 2.73
CA TRP A 94 21.79 18.16 1.79
C TRP A 94 21.58 18.70 0.37
N ILE A 95 20.34 18.73 -0.12
CA ILE A 95 20.01 19.27 -1.45
C ILE A 95 20.39 20.75 -1.55
N LEU A 96 20.04 21.56 -0.54
CA LEU A 96 20.42 22.98 -0.49
C LEU A 96 21.94 23.15 -0.59
N ARG A 97 22.69 22.42 0.24
CA ARG A 97 24.15 22.54 0.33
C ARG A 97 24.87 22.09 -0.95
N ASN A 98 24.43 20.97 -1.54
CA ASN A 98 25.20 20.30 -2.59
C ASN A 98 24.70 20.61 -4.01
N ILE A 99 23.45 21.05 -4.17
CA ILE A 99 22.85 21.32 -5.48
C ILE A 99 22.60 22.82 -5.67
N LEU A 100 21.96 23.49 -4.71
CA LEU A 100 21.61 24.91 -4.89
C LEU A 100 22.76 25.87 -4.55
N TRP A 101 23.64 25.49 -3.63
CA TRP A 101 24.80 26.30 -3.23
C TRP A 101 26.13 25.75 -3.77
N SER A 102 26.09 24.93 -4.81
CA SER A 102 27.30 24.36 -5.43
C SER A 102 28.26 25.44 -5.93
N ASP A 103 27.73 26.56 -6.42
CA ASP A 103 28.55 27.65 -6.98
C ASP A 103 29.44 28.35 -5.94
N ILE A 104 29.14 28.19 -4.65
CA ILE A 104 29.88 28.82 -3.54
C ILE A 104 30.90 27.85 -2.93
N SER A 105 30.72 26.54 -3.11
CA SER A 105 31.51 25.49 -2.48
C SER A 105 32.39 24.82 -3.53
N ASP A 106 33.71 25.03 -3.49
CA ASP A 106 34.72 24.48 -4.41
C ASP A 106 34.36 23.09 -5.00
N ASN A 107 33.74 23.10 -6.18
CA ASN A 107 33.65 22.09 -7.25
C ASN A 107 33.59 20.59 -6.91
N VAL A 108 32.84 20.13 -5.91
CA VAL A 108 32.51 18.69 -5.80
C VAL A 108 31.26 18.37 -6.63
N THR A 109 31.43 18.10 -7.92
CA THR A 109 30.34 17.62 -8.79
C THR A 109 30.01 16.17 -8.47
N PHE A 110 28.83 15.90 -7.91
CA PHE A 110 28.37 14.53 -7.70
C PHE A 110 27.86 13.90 -9.00
N PRO A 111 28.10 12.59 -9.22
CA PRO A 111 27.54 11.91 -10.37
C PRO A 111 26.00 11.93 -10.33
N ALA A 112 25.36 12.08 -11.50
CA ALA A 112 23.92 12.28 -11.64
C ALA A 112 23.08 11.22 -10.89
N TRP A 113 23.47 9.94 -10.97
CA TRP A 113 22.77 8.85 -10.27
C TRP A 113 22.71 9.07 -8.74
N LYS A 114 23.73 9.69 -8.14
CA LYS A 114 23.74 9.96 -6.69
C LYS A 114 22.73 11.04 -6.33
N GLN A 115 22.66 12.09 -7.14
CA GLN A 115 21.69 13.17 -6.97
C GLN A 115 20.26 12.64 -7.12
N ILE A 116 20.01 11.85 -8.18
CA ILE A 116 18.69 11.25 -8.45
C ILE A 116 18.21 10.38 -7.27
N LYS A 117 19.08 9.53 -6.72
CA LYS A 117 18.72 8.71 -5.54
C LYS A 117 18.35 9.55 -4.33
N ILE A 118 19.08 10.65 -4.08
CA ILE A 118 18.83 11.50 -2.91
C ILE A 118 17.53 12.28 -3.09
N ILE A 119 17.27 12.81 -4.29
CA ILE A 119 15.99 13.45 -4.63
C ILE A 119 14.84 12.45 -4.50
N PHE A 120 15.03 11.20 -4.92
CA PHE A 120 14.05 10.14 -4.77
C PHE A 120 13.67 9.91 -3.31
N PHE A 121 14.65 9.64 -2.43
CA PHE A 121 14.36 9.41 -1.01
C PHE A 121 13.73 10.64 -0.35
N PHE A 122 14.21 11.86 -0.66
CA PHE A 122 13.59 13.11 -0.22
C PHE A 122 12.11 13.18 -0.61
N SER A 123 11.79 12.89 -1.87
CA SER A 123 10.41 12.90 -2.37
C SER A 123 9.55 11.83 -1.69
N ALA A 124 10.07 10.63 -1.49
CA ALA A 124 9.37 9.54 -0.81
C ALA A 124 9.04 9.92 0.64
N TYR A 125 10.02 10.38 1.42
CA TYR A 125 9.78 10.84 2.81
C TYR A 125 8.76 11.98 2.87
N THR A 126 8.84 12.93 1.94
CA THR A 126 7.91 14.06 1.88
C THR A 126 6.48 13.61 1.57
N ILE A 127 6.31 12.70 0.61
CA ILE A 127 5.00 12.16 0.23
C ILE A 127 4.40 11.32 1.37
N ILE A 128 5.20 10.48 2.04
CA ILE A 128 4.74 9.68 3.17
C ILE A 128 4.35 10.56 4.35
N LEU A 129 5.16 11.58 4.68
CA LEU A 129 4.82 12.56 5.72
C LEU A 129 3.53 13.32 5.37
N GLY A 130 3.40 13.80 4.14
CA GLY A 130 2.18 14.46 3.65
C GLY A 130 0.96 13.54 3.74
N SER A 131 1.12 12.26 3.40
CA SER A 131 0.07 11.26 3.48
C SER A 131 -0.38 11.02 4.94
N GLN A 132 0.56 10.94 5.89
CA GLN A 132 0.23 10.84 7.32
C GLN A 132 -0.51 12.07 7.85
N LEU A 133 -0.10 13.27 7.43
CA LEU A 133 -0.79 14.50 7.82
C LEU A 133 -2.22 14.56 7.26
N VAL A 134 -2.43 14.09 6.02
CA VAL A 134 -3.76 13.98 5.42
C VAL A 134 -4.60 12.92 6.12
N THR A 135 -4.05 11.74 6.45
CA THR A 135 -4.79 10.71 7.20
C THR A 135 -5.13 11.17 8.61
N LEU A 136 -4.25 11.95 9.26
CA LEU A 136 -4.53 12.62 10.53
C LEU A 136 -5.72 13.57 10.42
N LYS A 137 -5.71 14.44 9.41
CA LYS A 137 -6.81 15.39 9.16
C LYS A 137 -8.12 14.66 8.81
N ARG A 138 -8.06 13.56 8.07
CA ARG A 138 -9.21 12.76 7.61
C ARG A 138 -9.44 11.48 8.43
N ARG A 139 -9.04 11.45 9.71
CA ARG A 139 -9.04 10.21 10.52
C ARG A 139 -10.40 9.50 10.61
N GLU A 140 -11.50 10.25 10.68
CA GLU A 140 -12.85 9.67 10.76
C GLU A 140 -13.33 9.10 9.42
N GLU A 141 -12.89 9.69 8.31
CA GLU A 141 -13.14 9.14 6.96
C GLU A 141 -12.32 7.88 6.76
N PHE A 142 -11.04 7.90 7.15
CA PHE A 142 -10.15 6.75 7.08
C PHE A 142 -10.68 5.57 7.90
N LYS A 143 -11.10 5.81 9.14
CA LYS A 143 -11.75 4.81 9.99
C LYS A 143 -12.99 4.23 9.32
N ARG A 144 -13.86 5.06 8.73
CA ARG A 144 -15.05 4.60 7.99
C ARG A 144 -14.66 3.78 6.75
N LEU A 145 -13.61 4.18 6.04
CA LEU A 145 -13.10 3.50 4.86
C LEU A 145 -12.56 2.10 5.18
N VAL A 146 -11.85 1.91 6.29
CA VAL A 146 -11.32 0.60 6.68
C VAL A 146 -12.41 -0.31 7.26
N MET A 147 -13.38 0.25 8.01
CA MET A 147 -14.45 -0.53 8.65
C MET A 147 -15.58 -0.95 7.70
N THR A 148 -15.89 -0.14 6.68
CA THR A 148 -17.00 -0.41 5.75
C THR A 148 -16.83 -1.71 4.94
N PRO A 149 -15.68 -1.97 4.31
CA PRO A 149 -15.43 -3.20 3.55
C PRO A 149 -15.59 -4.46 4.40
N LYS A 150 -15.17 -4.44 5.68
CA LYS A 150 -15.38 -5.55 6.60
C LYS A 150 -16.87 -5.91 6.75
N LYS A 151 -17.69 -4.91 7.09
CA LYS A 151 -19.14 -5.10 7.26
C LYS A 151 -19.81 -5.55 5.95
N MET A 152 -19.29 -5.05 4.83
CA MET A 152 -19.74 -5.43 3.49
C MET A 152 -19.39 -6.88 3.18
N GLU A 153 -18.19 -7.32 3.57
CA GLU A 153 -17.71 -8.69 3.43
C GLU A 153 -18.56 -9.68 4.23
N GLU A 154 -18.80 -9.41 5.52
CA GLU A 154 -19.64 -10.21 6.40
C GLU A 154 -21.03 -10.43 5.80
N LYS A 155 -21.66 -9.35 5.32
CA LYS A 155 -22.96 -9.40 4.63
C LYS A 155 -22.88 -10.16 3.31
N CYS A 156 -21.83 -9.97 2.52
CA CYS A 156 -21.60 -10.73 1.30
C CYS A 156 -21.51 -12.24 1.60
N ARG A 157 -20.76 -12.64 2.63
CA ARG A 157 -20.63 -14.06 3.03
C ARG A 157 -21.96 -14.65 3.47
N ALA A 158 -22.71 -13.94 4.31
CA ALA A 158 -24.03 -14.39 4.75
C ALA A 158 -24.99 -14.59 3.57
N LYS A 159 -25.00 -13.65 2.61
CA LYS A 159 -25.78 -13.77 1.38
C LYS A 159 -25.32 -14.92 0.51
N TYR A 160 -24.01 -15.10 0.36
CA TYR A 160 -23.41 -16.17 -0.43
C TYR A 160 -23.83 -17.56 0.11
N ALA A 161 -23.80 -17.74 1.43
CA ALA A 161 -24.22 -18.96 2.10
C ALA A 161 -25.73 -19.25 1.96
N SER A 162 -26.56 -18.23 1.78
CA SER A 162 -28.02 -18.38 1.65
C SER A 162 -28.50 -18.87 0.29
N PHE A 163 -27.63 -18.92 -0.73
CA PHE A 163 -28.05 -19.34 -2.06
C PHE A 163 -28.27 -20.87 -2.13
N PRO A 164 -29.43 -21.36 -2.63
CA PRO A 164 -29.67 -22.80 -2.78
C PRO A 164 -28.63 -23.42 -3.70
N GLY A 165 -28.04 -24.55 -3.28
CA GLY A 165 -26.95 -25.22 -3.97
C GLY A 165 -25.55 -24.97 -3.39
N GLY A 166 -25.42 -24.30 -2.24
CA GLY A 166 -24.15 -24.20 -1.50
C GLY A 166 -23.07 -23.35 -2.18
N GLY A 167 -23.40 -22.70 -3.30
CA GLY A 167 -22.48 -21.87 -4.04
C GLY A 167 -22.98 -21.65 -5.46
N ILE A 168 -22.57 -20.51 -5.99
CA ILE A 168 -22.35 -20.35 -7.42
C ILE A 168 -21.47 -21.52 -7.87
N THR A 169 -21.75 -22.12 -9.03
CA THR A 169 -20.97 -23.18 -9.71
C THR A 169 -19.61 -23.43 -9.05
N SER A 170 -19.37 -24.65 -8.54
CA SER A 170 -18.18 -25.17 -7.81
C SER A 170 -16.82 -24.48 -8.09
N GLU A 171 -16.66 -23.89 -9.27
CA GLU A 171 -15.49 -23.18 -9.77
C GLU A 171 -15.34 -21.71 -9.33
N GLU A 172 -16.41 -20.94 -9.03
CA GLU A 172 -16.26 -19.52 -8.62
C GLU A 172 -15.96 -19.41 -7.12
N LYS A 173 -14.67 -19.38 -6.77
CA LYS A 173 -14.19 -19.11 -5.40
C LYS A 173 -14.55 -17.68 -4.96
N TYR A 174 -15.02 -17.52 -3.72
CA TYR A 174 -15.34 -16.22 -3.11
C TYR A 174 -14.14 -15.26 -3.07
N ALA A 175 -13.00 -15.79 -2.61
CA ALA A 175 -11.73 -15.08 -2.58
C ALA A 175 -10.89 -15.45 -3.81
N LYS A 176 -10.35 -14.45 -4.49
CA LYS A 176 -9.37 -14.62 -5.57
C LYS A 176 -8.06 -15.04 -4.93
N THR A 177 -7.60 -16.24 -5.25
CA THR A 177 -6.33 -16.80 -4.76
C THR A 177 -5.17 -15.84 -5.00
N SER A 178 -5.11 -15.15 -6.14
CA SER A 178 -4.04 -14.19 -6.45
C SER A 178 -3.92 -13.05 -5.44
N LEU A 179 -5.03 -12.52 -4.93
CA LEU A 179 -5.01 -11.43 -3.95
C LEU A 179 -4.56 -11.90 -2.57
N LEU A 180 -4.90 -13.15 -2.21
CA LEU A 180 -4.39 -13.76 -0.98
C LEU A 180 -2.87 -13.92 -1.05
N TRP A 181 -2.36 -14.48 -2.15
CA TRP A 181 -0.92 -14.60 -2.40
C TRP A 181 -0.19 -13.26 -2.33
N ILE A 182 -0.73 -12.24 -2.98
CA ILE A 182 -0.11 -10.92 -2.99
C ILE A 182 -0.12 -10.32 -1.59
N GLY A 183 -1.20 -10.49 -0.82
CA GLY A 183 -1.23 -10.05 0.57
C GLY A 183 -0.19 -10.74 1.45
N GLU A 184 0.09 -12.02 1.23
CA GLU A 184 1.17 -12.74 1.93
C GLU A 184 2.56 -12.28 1.50
N ILE A 185 2.77 -12.03 0.21
CA ILE A 185 4.04 -11.49 -0.29
C ILE A 185 4.29 -10.12 0.34
N VAL A 186 3.28 -9.24 0.36
CA VAL A 186 3.35 -7.92 0.99
C VAL A 186 3.71 -8.02 2.48
N LYS A 187 3.15 -8.98 3.21
CA LYS A 187 3.52 -9.26 4.61
C LYS A 187 5.01 -9.55 4.76
N MET A 188 5.56 -10.41 3.89
CA MET A 188 6.98 -10.76 3.93
C MET A 188 7.86 -9.58 3.52
N SER A 189 7.43 -8.76 2.55
CA SER A 189 8.16 -7.57 2.11
C SER A 189 8.34 -6.54 3.24
N ILE A 190 7.32 -6.30 4.10
CA ILE A 190 7.43 -5.38 5.25
C ILE A 190 8.67 -5.68 6.09
N PHE A 191 8.79 -6.94 6.51
CA PHE A 191 9.89 -7.36 7.37
C PHE A 191 11.20 -7.52 6.58
N GLY A 192 11.11 -8.02 5.36
CA GLY A 192 12.26 -8.22 4.48
C GLY A 192 13.00 -6.93 4.17
N VAL A 193 12.29 -5.88 3.75
CA VAL A 193 12.87 -4.56 3.44
C VAL A 193 13.47 -3.95 4.71
N SER A 194 12.71 -3.93 5.81
CA SER A 194 13.16 -3.36 7.07
C SER A 194 14.39 -4.07 7.67
N PHE A 195 14.46 -5.39 7.57
CA PHE A 195 15.63 -6.18 7.96
C PHE A 195 16.83 -5.98 7.02
N SER A 196 16.57 -5.83 5.72
CA SER A 196 17.62 -5.52 4.74
C SER A 196 18.27 -4.18 5.05
N VAL A 197 17.48 -3.16 5.40
CA VAL A 197 18.02 -1.85 5.82
C VAL A 197 18.82 -1.97 7.13
N PHE A 198 18.37 -2.78 8.08
CA PHE A 198 19.15 -3.07 9.29
C PHE A 198 20.54 -3.63 8.94
N ALA A 199 20.57 -4.64 8.07
CA ALA A 199 21.80 -5.28 7.63
C ALA A 199 22.70 -4.29 6.87
N LEU A 200 22.11 -3.44 6.01
CA LEU A 200 22.83 -2.36 5.33
C LEU A 200 23.46 -1.39 6.33
N ALA A 201 22.76 -1.00 7.39
CA ALA A 201 23.29 -0.10 8.43
C ALA A 201 24.47 -0.71 9.19
N LEU A 202 24.46 -2.01 9.44
CA LEU A 202 25.55 -2.71 10.12
C LEU A 202 26.77 -2.92 9.23
N LEU A 203 26.55 -3.40 8.01
CA LEU A 203 27.60 -3.82 7.08
C LEU A 203 28.17 -2.63 6.30
N MET A 204 27.31 -1.73 5.83
CA MET A 204 27.65 -0.63 4.95
C MET A 204 26.93 0.67 5.35
N PRO A 205 27.26 1.26 6.52
CA PRO A 205 26.56 2.44 7.05
C PRO A 205 26.61 3.66 6.11
N CYS A 206 27.50 3.67 5.12
CA CYS A 206 27.70 4.82 4.24
C CYS A 206 26.97 4.70 2.91
N THR A 207 26.10 3.70 2.79
CA THR A 207 25.32 3.43 1.60
C THR A 207 23.91 4.01 1.77
N PRO A 208 23.38 4.75 0.78
CA PRO A 208 21.95 5.13 0.76
C PRO A 208 21.06 3.88 0.82
N PRO A 209 19.92 3.89 1.53
CA PRO A 209 19.12 5.04 1.99
C PRO A 209 19.52 5.68 3.33
N LEU A 210 20.58 5.20 3.98
CA LEU A 210 20.90 5.55 5.36
C LEU A 210 21.29 7.03 5.52
N ILE A 211 20.82 7.67 6.59
CA ILE A 211 21.14 9.05 6.93
C ILE A 211 22.65 9.30 7.06
N THR A 212 23.40 8.31 7.54
CA THR A 212 24.86 8.41 7.68
C THR A 212 25.57 8.65 6.36
N SER A 213 25.02 8.18 5.24
CA SER A 213 25.58 8.47 3.90
C SER A 213 25.49 9.95 3.51
N ILE A 214 24.62 10.71 4.17
CA ILE A 214 24.35 12.13 3.94
C ILE A 214 25.14 12.99 4.92
N ILE A 215 25.16 12.58 6.20
CA ILE A 215 25.83 13.35 7.26
C ILE A 215 27.36 13.17 7.21
N MET A 216 27.86 11.99 6.86
CA MET A 216 29.30 11.71 6.84
C MET A 216 29.85 11.83 5.41
N THR A 217 30.42 12.99 5.10
CA THR A 217 31.04 13.26 3.78
C THR A 217 32.28 12.40 3.51
N ASP A 218 33.01 12.01 4.56
CA ASP A 218 34.34 11.38 4.43
C ASP A 218 34.27 9.85 4.48
N CYS A 219 33.10 9.26 4.25
CA CYS A 219 32.99 7.83 4.37
C CYS A 219 33.56 7.10 3.13
N GLN A 220 34.66 6.38 3.34
CA GLN A 220 35.21 5.48 2.34
C GLN A 220 34.26 4.31 2.05
N THR A 221 34.00 4.05 0.77
CA THR A 221 33.18 2.94 0.30
C THR A 221 33.93 1.62 0.49
N GLY A 222 33.39 0.70 1.28
CA GLY A 222 33.94 -0.64 1.48
C GLY A 222 33.00 -1.52 2.32
N LEU A 223 33.15 -2.85 2.24
CA LEU A 223 32.34 -3.83 2.99
C LEU A 223 32.64 -3.79 4.50
N PHE A 224 33.85 -3.35 4.85
CA PHE A 224 34.27 -3.07 6.22
C PHE A 224 35.06 -1.76 6.20
N PRO A 225 34.38 -0.60 6.10
CA PRO A 225 35.10 0.65 6.19
C PRO A 225 35.76 0.67 7.58
N THR A 226 37.07 0.91 7.63
CA THR A 226 37.85 1.26 8.82
C THR A 226 37.43 2.65 9.37
N GLY A 227 36.14 2.95 9.28
CA GLY A 227 35.52 4.19 9.71
C GLY A 227 35.35 4.23 11.22
N ARG A 228 35.44 5.44 11.76
CA ARG A 228 35.38 5.80 13.19
C ARG A 228 34.09 5.35 13.93
N LEU A 229 33.07 4.83 13.24
CA LEU A 229 31.82 4.40 13.86
C LEU A 229 32.01 3.10 14.63
N LYS A 230 31.89 3.19 15.96
CA LYS A 230 31.90 2.05 16.89
C LYS A 230 30.69 1.14 16.63
N LEU A 231 30.81 -0.16 16.90
CA LEU A 231 29.76 -1.15 16.65
C LEU A 231 28.40 -0.76 17.25
N TYR A 232 28.38 -0.25 18.50
CA TYR A 232 27.11 0.17 19.13
C TYR A 232 26.42 1.32 18.38
N GLN A 233 27.18 2.24 17.76
CA GLN A 233 26.61 3.33 16.96
C GLN A 233 25.95 2.77 15.69
N ARG A 234 26.57 1.76 15.07
CA ARG A 234 25.99 1.06 13.91
C ARG A 234 24.71 0.33 14.27
N ILE A 235 24.67 -0.33 15.43
CA ILE A 235 23.46 -1.00 15.94
C ILE A 235 22.34 0.02 16.19
N MET A 236 22.63 1.13 16.86
CA MET A 236 21.63 2.17 17.12
C MET A 236 21.10 2.80 15.84
N LEU A 237 21.98 3.09 14.88
CA LEU A 237 21.59 3.55 13.55
C LEU A 237 20.70 2.52 12.85
N GLY A 238 21.10 1.24 12.85
CA GLY A 238 20.30 0.18 12.25
C GLY A 238 18.91 0.11 12.84
N ILE A 239 18.77 0.15 14.17
CA ILE A 239 17.46 0.14 14.84
C ILE A 239 16.61 1.35 14.41
N PHE A 240 17.21 2.55 14.37
CA PHE A 240 16.53 3.77 13.98
C PHE A 240 16.06 3.75 12.51
N GLU A 241 16.91 3.28 11.61
CA GLU A 241 16.62 3.16 10.17
C GLU A 241 15.56 2.09 9.93
N THR A 242 15.67 0.91 10.56
CA THR A 242 14.64 -0.13 10.51
C THR A 242 13.29 0.39 11.00
N TYR A 243 13.25 1.15 12.10
CA TYR A 243 12.01 1.75 12.59
C TYR A 243 11.40 2.72 11.57
N THR A 244 12.25 3.54 10.93
CA THR A 244 11.81 4.48 9.89
C THR A 244 11.21 3.76 8.70
N TRP A 245 11.87 2.71 8.21
CA TRP A 245 11.39 1.93 7.08
C TRP A 245 10.10 1.17 7.41
N LEU A 246 9.98 0.63 8.62
CA LEU A 246 8.70 0.06 9.10
C LEU A 246 7.57 1.09 9.09
N ILE A 247 7.82 2.35 9.47
CA ILE A 247 6.82 3.42 9.38
C ILE A 247 6.42 3.65 7.92
N MET A 248 7.39 3.76 7.00
CA MET A 248 7.11 3.97 5.58
C MET A 248 6.26 2.84 4.99
N ASP A 249 6.67 1.60 5.20
CA ASP A 249 5.96 0.41 4.74
C ASP A 249 4.54 0.36 5.33
N ALA A 250 4.39 0.64 6.63
CA ALA A 250 3.10 0.67 7.30
C ALA A 250 2.15 1.75 6.72
N VAL A 251 2.67 2.92 6.32
CA VAL A 251 1.87 3.95 5.65
C VAL A 251 1.43 3.45 4.27
N VAL A 252 2.39 3.02 3.46
CA VAL A 252 2.14 2.60 2.06
C VAL A 252 1.17 1.43 2.01
N ILE A 253 1.39 0.38 2.80
CA ILE A 253 0.60 -0.85 2.76
C ILE A 253 -0.79 -0.64 3.32
N GLN A 254 -0.95 0.14 4.38
CA GLN A 254 -2.29 0.45 4.87
C GLN A 254 -3.08 1.29 3.87
N LEU A 255 -2.43 2.27 3.22
CA LEU A 255 -3.08 3.10 2.22
C LEU A 255 -3.44 2.30 0.96
N LEU A 256 -2.51 1.52 0.40
CA LEU A 256 -2.76 0.68 -0.78
C LEU A 256 -3.67 -0.51 -0.48
N GLY A 257 -3.32 -1.33 0.50
CA GLY A 257 -4.07 -2.53 0.86
C GLY A 257 -5.40 -2.21 1.54
N GLY A 258 -5.34 -1.59 2.71
CA GLY A 258 -6.51 -1.31 3.54
C GLY A 258 -7.40 -0.19 3.02
N GLY A 259 -6.80 0.85 2.40
CA GLY A 259 -7.51 2.03 1.91
C GLY A 259 -8.00 1.93 0.46
N LEU A 260 -7.36 1.14 -0.40
CA LEU A 260 -7.69 1.06 -1.83
C LEU A 260 -8.12 -0.32 -2.28
N VAL A 261 -7.22 -1.29 -2.23
CA VAL A 261 -7.42 -2.64 -2.78
C VAL A 261 -8.59 -3.32 -2.09
N TYR A 262 -8.62 -3.34 -0.77
CA TYR A 262 -9.66 -4.04 -0.02
C TYR A 262 -11.06 -3.44 -0.24
N PRO A 263 -11.30 -2.12 -0.11
CA PRO A 263 -12.57 -1.51 -0.48
C PRO A 263 -12.99 -1.76 -1.93
N ALA A 264 -12.07 -1.65 -2.90
CA ALA A 264 -12.38 -1.87 -4.31
C ALA A 264 -12.78 -3.32 -4.61
N GLU A 265 -12.10 -4.29 -4.00
CA GLU A 265 -12.45 -5.70 -4.15
C GLU A 265 -13.79 -6.02 -3.48
N MET A 266 -14.07 -5.45 -2.30
CA MET A 266 -15.37 -5.62 -1.64
C MET A 266 -16.50 -5.01 -2.46
N LEU A 267 -16.25 -3.87 -3.11
CA LEU A 267 -17.18 -3.23 -4.03
C LEU A 267 -17.48 -4.10 -5.25
N THR A 268 -16.44 -4.69 -5.85
CA THR A 268 -16.54 -5.64 -6.96
C THR A 268 -17.39 -6.85 -6.57
N LEU A 269 -17.10 -7.43 -5.40
CA LEU A 269 -17.79 -8.60 -4.87
C LEU A 269 -19.26 -8.30 -4.57
N TRP A 270 -19.57 -7.16 -3.96
CA TRP A 270 -20.95 -6.78 -3.65
C TRP A 270 -21.80 -6.55 -4.89
N VAL A 271 -21.23 -5.94 -5.93
CA VAL A 271 -21.92 -5.79 -7.23
C VAL A 271 -22.26 -7.17 -7.79
N HIS A 272 -21.31 -8.11 -7.71
CA HIS A 272 -21.52 -9.48 -8.18
C HIS A 272 -22.60 -10.23 -7.38
N VAL A 273 -22.61 -10.13 -6.05
CA VAL A 273 -23.67 -10.72 -5.21
C VAL A 273 -25.02 -10.07 -5.52
N THR A 274 -25.05 -8.74 -5.67
CA THR A 274 -26.27 -7.99 -6.01
C THR A 274 -26.82 -8.39 -7.38
N GLU A 275 -25.95 -8.64 -8.37
CA GLU A 275 -26.34 -9.15 -9.69
C GLU A 275 -27.13 -10.46 -9.57
N LYS A 276 -26.60 -11.41 -8.80
CA LYS A 276 -27.23 -12.72 -8.60
C LYS A 276 -28.53 -12.63 -7.82
N GLU A 277 -28.57 -11.79 -6.78
CA GLU A 277 -29.82 -11.51 -6.05
C GLU A 277 -30.87 -10.86 -6.96
N ALA A 278 -30.49 -9.88 -7.79
CA ALA A 278 -31.41 -9.16 -8.66
C ALA A 278 -31.99 -10.05 -9.77
N LYS A 279 -31.21 -11.03 -10.27
CA LYS A 279 -31.68 -12.05 -11.21
C LYS A 279 -32.79 -12.93 -10.61
N ARG A 280 -32.70 -13.26 -9.31
CA ARG A 280 -33.70 -14.08 -8.59
C ARG A 280 -34.89 -13.26 -8.10
N HIS A 281 -34.61 -12.10 -7.51
CA HIS A 281 -35.61 -11.22 -6.89
C HIS A 281 -35.36 -9.78 -7.33
N ARG A 282 -36.18 -9.31 -8.28
CA ARG A 282 -36.02 -7.97 -8.89
C ARG A 282 -36.01 -6.83 -7.87
N GLY A 283 -36.75 -6.96 -6.77
CA GLY A 283 -36.77 -5.96 -5.69
C GLY A 283 -35.42 -5.77 -4.98
N LYS A 284 -34.51 -6.75 -5.05
CA LYS A 284 -33.18 -6.68 -4.45
C LYS A 284 -32.18 -5.83 -5.25
N ILE A 285 -32.58 -5.30 -6.41
CA ILE A 285 -31.75 -4.38 -7.19
C ILE A 285 -31.39 -3.10 -6.42
N MET A 286 -32.18 -2.75 -5.40
CA MET A 286 -31.91 -1.64 -4.47
C MET A 286 -30.60 -1.82 -3.70
N SER A 287 -30.13 -3.05 -3.49
CA SER A 287 -28.84 -3.33 -2.84
C SER A 287 -27.66 -2.69 -3.59
N TYR A 288 -27.82 -2.36 -4.88
CA TYR A 288 -26.80 -1.67 -5.67
C TYR A 288 -26.51 -0.26 -5.16
N ARG A 289 -27.47 0.41 -4.50
CA ARG A 289 -27.23 1.73 -3.88
C ARG A 289 -26.18 1.70 -2.78
N VAL A 290 -26.01 0.56 -2.11
CA VAL A 290 -24.95 0.39 -1.11
C VAL A 290 -23.57 0.48 -1.77
N ALA A 291 -23.39 -0.13 -2.95
CA ALA A 291 -22.14 -0.01 -3.71
C ALA A 291 -21.83 1.46 -4.06
N GLN A 292 -22.82 2.21 -4.52
CA GLN A 292 -22.66 3.64 -4.83
C GLN A 292 -22.35 4.50 -3.60
N LEU A 293 -22.87 4.13 -2.44
CA LEU A 293 -22.51 4.81 -1.19
C LEU A 293 -21.07 4.53 -0.80
N VAL A 294 -20.62 3.27 -0.91
CA VAL A 294 -19.23 2.88 -0.61
C VAL A 294 -18.25 3.54 -1.58
N GLU A 295 -18.60 3.61 -2.87
CA GLU A 295 -17.85 4.36 -3.88
C GLU A 295 -17.65 5.83 -3.47
N LYS A 296 -18.71 6.50 -3.00
CA LYS A 296 -18.61 7.89 -2.52
C LYS A 296 -17.69 8.02 -1.31
N ILE A 297 -17.69 7.05 -0.39
CA ILE A 297 -16.79 7.03 0.77
C ILE A 297 -15.33 6.87 0.31
N ILE A 298 -15.07 5.93 -0.60
CA ILE A 298 -13.72 5.71 -1.19
C ILE A 298 -13.25 7.00 -1.88
N ASN A 299 -14.06 7.55 -2.78
CA ASN A 299 -13.68 8.73 -3.56
C ASN A 299 -13.55 9.99 -2.68
N SER A 300 -14.35 10.15 -1.63
CA SER A 300 -14.21 11.26 -0.68
C SER A 300 -12.88 11.21 0.07
N PHE A 301 -12.48 10.03 0.55
CA PHE A 301 -11.23 9.89 1.29
C PHE A 301 -10.01 10.07 0.37
N TRP A 302 -10.08 9.51 -0.85
CA TRP A 302 -9.02 9.55 -1.86
C TRP A 302 -9.01 10.83 -2.71
N ASP A 303 -9.91 11.77 -2.43
CA ASP A 303 -9.90 13.07 -3.08
C ASP A 303 -8.56 13.80 -2.83
N LYS A 304 -8.28 14.84 -3.62
CA LYS A 304 -7.04 15.61 -3.55
C LYS A 304 -6.67 15.97 -2.10
N PRO A 305 -5.39 15.86 -1.71
CA PRO A 305 -4.23 15.51 -2.56
C PRO A 305 -3.84 14.02 -2.54
N LEU A 306 -4.57 13.15 -1.84
CA LEU A 306 -4.05 11.82 -1.47
C LEU A 306 -3.82 10.88 -2.66
N MET A 307 -4.80 10.77 -3.57
CA MET A 307 -4.65 9.90 -4.74
C MET A 307 -3.54 10.35 -5.70
N PRO A 308 -3.43 11.65 -6.08
CA PRO A 308 -2.29 12.13 -6.86
C PRO A 308 -0.93 11.90 -6.18
N LEU A 309 -0.83 12.13 -4.87
CA LEU A 309 0.42 11.89 -4.12
C LEU A 309 0.84 10.42 -4.18
N LEU A 310 -0.12 9.51 -4.02
CA LEU A 310 0.14 8.08 -4.11
C LEU A 310 0.59 7.65 -5.50
N ILE A 311 -0.10 8.10 -6.55
CA ILE A 311 0.27 7.80 -7.95
C ILE A 311 1.67 8.37 -8.24
N ALA A 312 1.95 9.59 -7.82
CA ALA A 312 3.26 10.21 -7.97
C ALA A 312 4.36 9.42 -7.24
N CYS A 313 4.09 8.93 -6.03
CA CYS A 313 5.02 8.09 -5.28
C CYS A 313 5.37 6.82 -6.05
N ILE A 314 4.37 6.09 -6.55
CA ILE A 314 4.56 4.84 -7.28
C ILE A 314 5.34 5.09 -8.59
N ILE A 315 4.96 6.11 -9.37
CA ILE A 315 5.64 6.44 -10.62
C ILE A 315 7.10 6.83 -10.37
N THR A 316 7.36 7.68 -9.39
CA THR A 316 8.71 8.15 -9.07
C THR A 316 9.58 7.00 -8.59
N ALA A 317 9.03 6.10 -7.78
CA ALA A 317 9.75 4.94 -7.25
C ALA A 317 10.06 3.90 -8.32
N GLU A 318 9.10 3.59 -9.20
CA GLU A 318 9.32 2.69 -10.33
C GLU A 318 10.37 3.26 -11.29
N THR A 319 10.18 4.51 -11.73
CA THR A 319 11.09 5.19 -12.66
C THR A 319 12.52 5.26 -12.09
N THR A 320 12.66 5.64 -10.81
CA THR A 320 13.98 5.71 -10.16
C THR A 320 14.63 4.33 -10.06
N SER A 321 13.86 3.30 -9.68
CA SER A 321 14.40 1.94 -9.53
C SER A 321 14.90 1.41 -10.87
N LEU A 322 14.10 1.53 -11.92
CA LEU A 322 14.49 1.13 -13.28
C LEU A 322 15.70 1.93 -13.79
N TYR A 323 15.73 3.25 -13.58
CA TYR A 323 16.85 4.09 -13.98
C TYR A 323 18.15 3.71 -13.27
N VAL A 324 18.12 3.50 -11.95
CA VAL A 324 19.30 3.13 -11.17
C VAL A 324 19.83 1.76 -11.60
N LEU A 325 18.94 0.79 -11.84
CA LEU A 325 19.30 -0.53 -12.34
C LEU A 325 19.90 -0.46 -13.76
N ALA A 326 19.29 0.30 -14.67
CA ALA A 326 19.77 0.40 -16.05
C ALA A 326 21.12 1.14 -16.16
N SER A 327 21.27 2.28 -15.46
CA SER A 327 22.44 3.16 -15.61
C SER A 327 23.66 2.69 -14.81
N SER A 328 23.44 2.05 -13.65
CA SER A 328 24.46 1.98 -12.60
C SER A 328 24.72 0.56 -12.08
N MET A 329 24.21 -0.49 -12.73
CA MET A 329 24.39 -1.88 -12.29
C MET A 329 25.85 -2.28 -12.06
N HIS A 330 26.79 -1.77 -12.87
CA HIS A 330 28.22 -2.07 -12.75
C HIS A 330 28.95 -1.22 -11.69
N LYS A 331 28.34 -0.14 -11.19
CA LYS A 331 28.94 0.79 -10.21
C LYS A 331 28.41 0.58 -8.79
N LEU A 332 27.30 -0.13 -8.64
CA LEU A 332 26.63 -0.31 -7.35
C LEU A 332 27.07 -1.60 -6.68
N THR A 333 27.03 -1.61 -5.35
CA THR A 333 27.24 -2.85 -4.59
C THR A 333 26.03 -3.77 -4.74
N ILE A 334 26.27 -5.09 -4.68
CA ILE A 334 25.23 -6.12 -4.83
C ILE A 334 24.00 -5.84 -3.95
N PRO A 335 24.12 -5.44 -2.67
CA PRO A 335 22.94 -5.19 -1.84
C PRO A 335 22.09 -4.00 -2.30
N ILE A 336 22.71 -2.96 -2.89
CA ILE A 336 21.98 -1.83 -3.46
C ILE A 336 21.22 -2.27 -4.72
N ILE A 337 21.88 -3.06 -5.58
CA ILE A 337 21.25 -3.59 -6.79
C ILE A 337 20.04 -4.44 -6.39
N LEU A 338 20.19 -5.33 -5.41
CA LEU A 338 19.10 -6.16 -4.91
C LEU A 338 17.96 -5.31 -4.34
N PHE A 339 18.28 -4.27 -3.55
CA PHE A 339 17.28 -3.36 -2.99
C PHE A 339 16.44 -2.67 -4.08
N PHE A 340 17.08 -2.12 -5.12
CA PHE A 340 16.36 -1.50 -6.23
C PHE A 340 15.64 -2.51 -7.12
N ALA A 341 16.17 -3.73 -7.29
CA ALA A 341 15.51 -4.79 -8.03
C ALA A 341 14.22 -5.25 -7.35
N VAL A 342 14.26 -5.48 -6.03
CA VAL A 342 13.07 -5.81 -5.23
C VAL A 342 12.08 -4.65 -5.24
N GLY A 343 12.55 -3.42 -5.00
CA GLY A 343 11.71 -2.23 -5.04
C GLY A 343 11.01 -2.04 -6.39
N GLY A 344 11.75 -2.11 -7.50
CA GLY A 344 11.18 -2.03 -8.85
C GLY A 344 10.18 -3.15 -9.13
N PHE A 345 10.46 -4.38 -8.70
CA PHE A 345 9.49 -5.47 -8.83
C PHE A 345 8.21 -5.21 -8.00
N ASP A 346 8.35 -4.72 -6.76
CA ASP A 346 7.22 -4.41 -5.89
C ASP A 346 6.35 -3.29 -6.49
N TYR A 347 6.94 -2.23 -7.04
CA TYR A 347 6.21 -1.14 -7.69
C TYR A 347 5.60 -1.56 -9.03
N PHE A 348 6.27 -2.40 -9.81
CA PHE A 348 5.69 -3.04 -11.00
C PHE A 348 4.42 -3.85 -10.65
N VAL A 349 4.51 -4.69 -9.61
CA VAL A 349 3.37 -5.45 -9.10
C VAL A 349 2.28 -4.51 -8.58
N ALA A 350 2.64 -3.45 -7.86
CA ALA A 350 1.68 -2.46 -7.38
C ALA A 350 0.93 -1.79 -8.54
N ILE A 351 1.62 -1.32 -9.58
CA ILE A 351 1.00 -0.72 -10.77
C ILE A 351 0.03 -1.71 -11.42
N HIS A 352 0.48 -2.93 -11.72
CA HIS A 352 -0.33 -3.88 -12.47
C HIS A 352 -1.44 -4.54 -11.69
N VAL A 353 -1.27 -4.77 -10.38
CA VAL A 353 -2.27 -5.44 -9.55
C VAL A 353 -3.21 -4.41 -8.93
N VAL A 354 -2.68 -3.39 -8.24
CA VAL A 354 -3.52 -2.44 -7.50
C VAL A 354 -4.42 -1.68 -8.46
N PHE A 355 -3.86 -1.06 -9.50
CA PHE A 355 -4.67 -0.28 -10.44
C PHE A 355 -5.64 -1.17 -11.24
N LYS A 356 -5.27 -2.42 -11.52
CA LYS A 356 -6.21 -3.39 -12.09
C LYS A 356 -7.36 -3.67 -11.14
N CYS A 357 -7.11 -3.89 -9.85
CA CYS A 357 -8.16 -4.05 -8.83
C CYS A 357 -9.08 -2.82 -8.76
N LEU A 358 -8.54 -1.61 -8.85
CA LEU A 358 -9.32 -0.37 -8.87
C LEU A 358 -10.23 -0.23 -10.10
N SER A 359 -9.87 -0.86 -11.22
CA SER A 359 -10.69 -0.88 -12.46
C SER A 359 -11.85 -1.89 -12.43
N LEU A 360 -11.76 -2.93 -11.58
CA LEU A 360 -12.74 -4.02 -11.56
C LEU A 360 -14.15 -3.62 -11.13
N PRO A 361 -14.35 -2.74 -10.12
CA PRO A 361 -15.68 -2.22 -9.77
C PRO A 361 -16.39 -1.60 -10.98
N HIS A 362 -15.65 -0.87 -11.80
CA HIS A 362 -16.21 -0.22 -12.99
C HIS A 362 -16.66 -1.24 -14.03
N GLN A 363 -15.79 -2.20 -14.38
CA GLN A 363 -16.11 -3.23 -15.36
C GLN A 363 -17.31 -4.09 -14.91
N ARG A 364 -17.33 -4.52 -13.65
CA ARG A 364 -18.41 -5.34 -13.10
C ARG A 364 -19.72 -4.57 -12.99
N SER A 365 -19.67 -3.32 -12.56
CA SER A 365 -20.88 -2.50 -12.47
C SER A 365 -21.48 -2.15 -13.83
N LEU A 366 -20.64 -1.90 -14.84
CA LEU A 366 -21.10 -1.67 -16.22
C LEU A 366 -21.80 -2.91 -16.78
N LYS A 367 -21.20 -4.10 -16.60
CA LYS A 367 -21.81 -5.37 -16.99
C LYS A 367 -23.16 -5.58 -16.29
N PHE A 368 -23.21 -5.42 -14.97
CA PHE A 368 -24.43 -5.52 -14.18
C PHE A 368 -25.52 -4.56 -14.68
N ILE A 369 -25.20 -3.28 -14.92
CA ILE A 369 -26.16 -2.29 -15.39
C ILE A 369 -26.69 -2.66 -16.77
N ASN A 370 -25.85 -3.10 -17.70
CA ASN A 370 -26.28 -3.48 -19.05
C ASN A 370 -27.21 -4.70 -19.02
N GLU A 371 -26.86 -5.74 -18.26
CA GLU A 371 -27.70 -6.93 -18.11
C GLU A 371 -29.03 -6.60 -17.45
N MET A 372 -29.01 -5.86 -16.33
CA MET A 372 -30.23 -5.48 -15.62
C MET A 372 -31.09 -4.51 -16.42
N ARG A 373 -30.49 -3.61 -17.22
CA ARG A 373 -31.24 -2.71 -18.11
C ARG A 373 -32.05 -3.52 -19.12
N CYS A 374 -31.47 -4.54 -19.75
CA CYS A 374 -32.18 -5.41 -20.69
C CYS A 374 -33.34 -6.15 -20.00
N VAL A 375 -33.11 -6.71 -18.81
CA VAL A 375 -34.15 -7.42 -18.04
C VAL A 375 -35.27 -6.48 -17.60
N MET A 376 -34.94 -5.27 -17.14
CA MET A 376 -35.91 -4.29 -16.64
C MET A 376 -36.67 -3.59 -17.76
N VAL A 377 -36.08 -3.43 -18.96
CA VAL A 377 -36.80 -2.93 -20.13
C VAL A 377 -37.90 -3.89 -20.54
N LYS A 378 -37.61 -5.20 -20.57
CA LYS A 378 -38.56 -6.25 -20.92
C LYS A 378 -39.66 -6.42 -19.86
N ASN A 379 -39.27 -6.47 -18.58
CA ASN A 379 -40.17 -6.97 -17.54
C ASN A 379 -40.33 -6.06 -16.29
N GLY A 380 -39.61 -4.93 -16.18
CA GLY A 380 -39.46 -4.14 -14.95
C GLY A 380 -40.44 -2.96 -14.78
N GLY A 381 -41.41 -2.81 -15.68
CA GLY A 381 -42.37 -1.69 -15.67
C GLY A 381 -41.70 -0.31 -15.80
N ARG A 382 -42.47 0.77 -15.58
CA ARG A 382 -41.94 2.15 -15.63
C ARG A 382 -40.92 2.43 -14.52
N TRP A 383 -41.16 1.86 -13.34
CA TRP A 383 -40.31 2.08 -12.16
C TRP A 383 -38.91 1.48 -12.33
N GLY A 384 -38.78 0.22 -12.76
CA GLY A 384 -37.48 -0.43 -12.92
C GLY A 384 -36.60 0.26 -13.96
N ARG A 385 -37.21 0.74 -15.06
CA ARG A 385 -36.52 1.55 -16.07
C ARG A 385 -35.99 2.87 -15.52
N ARG A 386 -36.79 3.58 -14.71
CA ARG A 386 -36.35 4.82 -14.04
C ARG A 386 -35.24 4.55 -13.04
N PHE A 387 -35.37 3.48 -12.25
CA PHE A 387 -34.34 3.06 -11.30
C PHE A 387 -33.00 2.80 -12.00
N MET A 388 -32.99 1.97 -13.05
CA MET A 388 -31.75 1.68 -13.79
C MET A 388 -31.14 2.90 -14.48
N ARG A 389 -31.96 3.86 -14.91
CA ARG A 389 -31.45 5.14 -15.46
C ARG A 389 -30.78 6.00 -14.38
N SER A 390 -31.23 5.90 -13.13
CA SER A 390 -30.68 6.66 -12.00
C SER A 390 -29.44 6.02 -11.35
N CYS A 391 -28.99 4.86 -11.83
CA CYS A 391 -27.86 4.11 -11.31
C CYS A 391 -26.66 4.25 -12.25
N PRO A 392 -25.76 5.23 -12.03
CA PRO A 392 -24.49 5.25 -12.75
C PRO A 392 -23.60 4.05 -12.37
N PRO A 393 -22.71 3.61 -13.28
CA PRO A 393 -21.70 2.61 -12.96
C PRO A 393 -20.75 3.16 -11.91
N VAL A 394 -20.28 2.26 -11.05
CA VAL A 394 -19.39 2.56 -9.93
C VAL A 394 -17.97 2.78 -10.44
N LYS A 395 -17.32 3.86 -10.01
CA LYS A 395 -15.98 4.26 -10.47
C LYS A 395 -15.11 4.70 -9.31
N VAL A 396 -13.89 4.17 -9.22
CA VAL A 396 -12.86 4.70 -8.32
C VAL A 396 -12.16 5.84 -9.03
N SER A 397 -12.21 7.04 -8.47
CA SER A 397 -11.65 8.25 -9.09
C SER A 397 -10.14 8.37 -8.85
N MET A 398 -9.42 8.98 -9.78
CA MET A 398 -8.02 9.41 -9.60
C MET A 398 -7.87 10.74 -8.85
N GLY A 399 -8.98 11.39 -8.50
CA GLY A 399 -9.02 12.68 -7.80
C GLY A 399 -9.04 13.90 -8.72
N ASP A 400 -8.89 13.73 -10.03
CA ASP A 400 -8.91 14.79 -11.05
C ASP A 400 -10.18 14.78 -11.93
N GLY A 401 -11.18 13.97 -11.54
CA GLY A 401 -12.39 13.73 -12.33
C GLY A 401 -12.27 12.55 -13.30
N THR A 402 -11.06 12.00 -13.50
CA THR A 402 -10.86 10.72 -14.20
C THR A 402 -11.02 9.53 -13.23
N PHE A 403 -11.01 8.31 -13.77
CA PHE A 403 -11.22 7.08 -13.02
C PHE A 403 -10.34 5.95 -13.54
N PHE A 404 -10.04 4.98 -12.69
CA PHE A 404 -9.25 3.81 -13.07
C PHE A 404 -10.01 2.92 -14.06
N ASP A 405 -9.43 2.69 -15.23
CA ASP A 405 -9.95 1.82 -16.27
C ASP A 405 -9.03 0.62 -16.54
N ARG A 406 -9.36 -0.20 -17.54
CA ARG A 406 -8.58 -1.41 -17.87
C ARG A 406 -7.16 -1.10 -18.37
N LEU A 407 -6.96 0.06 -19.01
CA LEU A 407 -5.72 0.42 -19.68
C LEU A 407 -4.80 1.24 -18.79
N THR A 408 -5.34 1.87 -17.74
CA THR A 408 -4.61 2.70 -16.77
C THR A 408 -3.30 2.08 -16.30
N PRO A 409 -3.24 0.79 -15.86
CA PRO A 409 -1.97 0.22 -15.39
C PRO A 409 -0.89 0.19 -16.47
N VAL A 410 -1.27 -0.11 -17.71
CA VAL A 410 -0.36 -0.19 -18.85
C VAL A 410 0.13 1.20 -19.24
N VAL A 411 -0.77 2.19 -19.27
CA VAL A 411 -0.44 3.59 -19.58
C VAL A 411 0.52 4.17 -18.54
N ILE A 412 0.28 3.92 -17.24
CA ILE A 412 1.17 4.39 -16.17
C ILE A 412 2.54 3.72 -16.26
N TRP A 413 2.60 2.40 -16.51
CA TRP A 413 3.87 1.70 -16.64
C TRP A 413 4.66 2.17 -17.89
N GLN A 414 3.98 2.35 -19.02
CA GLN A 414 4.59 2.92 -20.22
C GLN A 414 5.16 4.31 -19.95
N PHE A 415 4.43 5.15 -19.21
CA PHE A 415 4.94 6.46 -18.79
C PHE A 415 6.24 6.34 -17.97
N CYS A 416 6.33 5.40 -17.02
CA CYS A 416 7.56 5.14 -16.27
C CYS A 416 8.72 4.75 -17.20
N VAL A 417 8.50 3.82 -18.14
CA VAL A 417 9.52 3.38 -19.10
C VAL A 417 9.97 4.54 -20.00
N ASP A 418 9.04 5.32 -20.54
CA ASP A 418 9.35 6.49 -21.37
C ASP A 418 10.17 7.53 -20.58
N ARG A 419 9.86 7.74 -19.29
CA ARG A 419 10.68 8.62 -18.42
C ARG A 419 12.09 8.07 -18.22
N VAL A 420 12.25 6.75 -18.01
CA VAL A 420 13.58 6.12 -17.90
C VAL A 420 14.39 6.31 -19.18
N ILE A 421 13.80 6.07 -20.35
CA ILE A 421 14.46 6.27 -21.64
C ILE A 421 14.93 7.71 -21.79
N ASN A 422 14.06 8.68 -21.48
CA ASN A 422 14.43 10.10 -21.54
C ASN A 422 15.57 10.45 -20.58
N MET A 423 15.60 9.87 -19.37
CA MET A 423 16.70 10.09 -18.41
C MET A 423 18.02 9.42 -18.82
N LEU A 424 17.99 8.39 -19.67
CA LEU A 424 19.18 7.71 -20.18
C LEU A 424 19.77 8.40 -21.43
N LEU A 425 18.98 9.20 -22.14
CA LEU A 425 19.41 9.96 -23.32
C LEU A 425 20.07 11.31 -22.98
N VAL A 426 19.83 11.82 -21.77
CA VAL A 426 20.47 13.02 -21.21
C VAL A 426 21.76 12.61 -20.51
#